data_AF-A0A833J295-F1
#
_entry.id   AF-A0A833J295-F1
#
_cell.length_a   1.000
_cell.length_b   1.000
_cell.length_c   1.000
_cell.angle_alpha   90.00
_cell.angle_beta   90.00
_cell.angle_gamma   90.00
#
_symmetry.space_group_name_H-M   'P 1'
#
loop_
_entity.id
_entity.type
_entity.pdbx_description
1 polymer ?
#
loop_
_entity_poly.entity_id
_entity_poly.type
_entity_poly.pdbx_seq_one_letter_code
_entity_poly.pdbx_strand_id
1 'polypeptide(L)'
;MTPDPQGRPPDPARSDADFPVAAGVLFGLGLGGFFDGIVLHQVLQWHHMLSSWYPITSIENLELNTLWDGIFHSATYVFVVIGLFVLWRRARGRHLRWSNRALVGSLLVGWGLFNLVEGLIDHQWLGVHHVNERVARAHWFTWDLGFLAWGLAMLLGGLWLLLRTGRGAAPTALRR
;
A
#
# COMPACT_ATOMS: atom_id res chain seq x y z
N MET A 1 -5.13 48.72 -10.08
CA MET A 1 -4.41 47.67 -9.35
C MET A 1 -3.19 48.33 -8.72
N THR A 2 -3.31 48.76 -7.47
CA THR A 2 -2.23 49.47 -6.76
C THR A 2 -1.16 48.46 -6.35
N PRO A 3 0.13 48.70 -6.65
CA PRO A 3 1.21 47.85 -6.17
C PRO A 3 1.29 47.91 -4.65
N ASP A 4 1.67 46.80 -4.02
CA ASP A 4 1.99 46.74 -2.60
C ASP A 4 3.12 47.76 -2.28
N PRO A 5 2.91 48.69 -1.33
CA PRO A 5 3.85 49.76 -1.03
C PRO A 5 5.17 49.29 -0.37
N GLN A 6 5.30 48.01 -0.01
CA GLN A 6 6.48 47.54 0.75
C GLN A 6 7.58 46.89 -0.08
N GLY A 7 7.42 46.66 -1.39
CA GLY A 7 8.48 46.11 -2.24
C GLY A 7 9.10 44.80 -1.73
N ARG A 8 8.40 44.08 -0.84
CA ARG A 8 8.92 42.89 -0.19
C ARG A 8 9.00 41.80 -1.26
N PRO A 9 10.20 41.25 -1.57
CA PRO A 9 10.27 40.11 -2.47
C PRO A 9 9.37 38.99 -1.90
N PRO A 10 8.65 38.24 -2.74
CA PRO A 10 7.89 37.09 -2.27
C PRO A 10 8.82 36.22 -1.42
N ASP A 11 8.41 35.94 -0.19
CA ASP A 11 9.23 35.22 0.78
C ASP A 11 9.69 33.88 0.15
N PRO A 12 10.99 33.70 -0.12
CA PRO A 12 11.51 32.48 -0.76
C PRO A 12 11.33 31.25 0.15
N ALA A 13 10.91 31.42 1.41
CA ALA A 13 10.89 30.38 2.43
C ALA A 13 9.70 29.40 2.37
N ARG A 14 8.68 29.64 1.54
CA ARG A 14 7.56 28.69 1.39
C ARG A 14 7.39 28.21 -0.04
N SER A 15 8.41 27.52 -0.55
CA SER A 15 8.17 26.58 -1.65
C SER A 15 7.16 25.52 -1.18
N ASP A 16 6.19 25.19 -2.03
CA ASP A 16 5.28 24.09 -1.75
C ASP A 16 6.08 22.77 -1.67
N ALA A 17 5.61 21.83 -0.85
CA ALA A 17 6.10 20.44 -0.88
C ALA A 17 5.21 19.61 -1.81
N ASP A 18 5.80 18.85 -2.73
CA ASP A 18 5.05 17.82 -3.45
C ASP A 18 4.69 16.65 -2.51
N PHE A 19 3.61 15.94 -2.85
CA PHE A 19 3.15 14.75 -2.14
C PHE A 19 4.28 13.71 -1.94
N PRO A 20 4.51 13.23 -0.71
CA PRO A 20 5.55 12.25 -0.43
C PRO A 20 5.13 10.86 -0.90
N VAL A 21 5.63 10.44 -2.08
CA VAL A 21 5.39 9.10 -2.67
C VAL A 21 5.68 7.97 -1.67
N ALA A 22 6.73 8.09 -0.85
CA ALA A 22 7.05 7.10 0.17
C ALA A 22 5.92 6.90 1.20
N ALA A 23 5.20 7.97 1.58
CA ALA A 23 4.05 7.83 2.47
C ALA A 23 2.92 7.03 1.82
N GLY A 24 2.65 7.27 0.54
CA GLY A 24 1.63 6.52 -0.18
C GLY A 24 2.00 5.05 -0.40
N VAL A 25 3.28 4.73 -0.65
CA VAL A 25 3.74 3.32 -0.70
C VAL A 25 3.57 2.63 0.64
N LEU A 26 3.95 3.29 1.74
CA LEU A 26 3.75 2.76 3.10
C LEU A 26 2.27 2.55 3.43
N PHE A 27 1.40 3.48 3.04
CA PHE A 27 -0.05 3.29 3.15
C PHE A 27 -0.53 2.12 2.30
N GLY A 28 -0.03 1.96 1.07
CA GLY A 28 -0.38 0.82 0.23
C GLY A 28 0.01 -0.52 0.85
N LEU A 29 1.22 -0.64 1.40
CA LEU A 29 1.67 -1.84 2.11
C LEU A 29 0.77 -2.16 3.31
N GLY A 30 0.51 -1.14 4.15
CA GLY A 30 -0.31 -1.31 5.34
C GLY A 30 -1.77 -1.62 5.03
N LEU A 31 -2.39 -0.90 4.08
CA LEU A 31 -3.79 -1.12 3.69
C LEU A 31 -3.97 -2.44 2.95
N GLY A 32 -3.00 -2.86 2.13
CA GLY A 32 -3.02 -4.17 1.49
C GLY A 32 -3.01 -5.29 2.52
N GLY A 33 -2.10 -5.22 3.49
CA GLY A 33 -2.06 -6.20 4.58
C GLY A 33 -3.25 -6.14 5.52
N PHE A 34 -3.83 -4.96 5.78
CA PHE A 34 -5.10 -4.88 6.49
C PHE A 34 -6.26 -5.51 5.72
N PHE A 35 -6.32 -5.30 4.41
CA PHE A 35 -7.36 -5.91 3.60
C PHE A 35 -7.24 -7.43 3.62
N ASP A 36 -6.03 -7.95 3.45
CA ASP A 36 -5.75 -9.38 3.54
C ASP A 36 -6.13 -9.94 4.92
N GLY A 37 -5.61 -9.36 6.00
CA GLY A 37 -5.87 -9.82 7.35
C GLY A 37 -7.33 -9.67 7.80
N ILE A 38 -8.01 -8.57 7.47
CA ILE A 38 -9.40 -8.36 7.89
C ILE A 38 -10.34 -9.12 6.98
N VAL A 39 -10.23 -8.94 5.66
CA VAL A 39 -11.19 -9.49 4.71
C VAL A 39 -10.91 -10.98 4.49
N LEU A 40 -9.67 -11.36 4.20
CA LEU A 40 -9.36 -12.76 3.86
C LEU A 40 -9.24 -13.62 5.12
N HIS A 41 -8.54 -13.17 6.18
CA HIS A 41 -8.39 -14.01 7.38
C HIS A 41 -9.60 -14.00 8.32
N GLN A 42 -10.23 -12.84 8.53
CA GLN A 42 -11.24 -12.72 9.60
C GLN A 42 -12.68 -12.79 9.09
N VAL A 43 -13.01 -12.04 8.03
CA VAL A 43 -14.38 -11.99 7.49
C VAL A 43 -14.69 -13.21 6.64
N LEU A 44 -13.85 -13.48 5.64
CA LEU A 44 -14.04 -14.61 4.74
C LEU A 44 -13.44 -15.90 5.30
N GLN A 45 -12.45 -15.79 6.18
CA GLN A 45 -11.74 -16.91 6.78
C GLN A 45 -11.24 -17.90 5.73
N TRP A 46 -10.71 -17.36 4.63
CA TRP A 46 -10.18 -18.15 3.53
C TRP A 46 -8.89 -18.85 3.91
N HIS A 47 -8.07 -18.18 4.72
CA HIS A 47 -6.81 -18.67 5.27
C HIS A 47 -6.46 -17.89 6.54
N HIS A 48 -5.53 -18.39 7.33
CA HIS A 48 -4.90 -17.65 8.43
C HIS A 48 -3.38 -17.76 8.28
N MET A 49 -2.62 -16.95 9.01
CA MET A 49 -1.17 -16.87 8.84
C MET A 49 -0.43 -18.22 8.81
N LEU A 50 -0.89 -19.22 9.55
CA LEU A 50 -0.24 -20.54 9.63
C LEU A 50 -1.19 -21.70 9.28
N SER A 51 -2.32 -21.46 8.63
CA SER A 51 -3.41 -22.46 8.54
C SER A 51 -3.07 -23.71 7.73
N SER A 52 -2.10 -23.65 6.82
CA SER A 52 -1.60 -24.85 6.14
C SER A 52 -0.67 -25.70 7.03
N TRP A 53 0.09 -25.08 7.93
CA TRP A 53 0.97 -25.79 8.88
C TRP A 53 0.20 -26.27 10.11
N TYR A 54 -0.75 -25.46 10.59
CA TYR A 54 -1.59 -25.70 11.77
C TYR A 54 -3.08 -25.53 11.40
N PRO A 55 -3.73 -26.57 10.86
CA PRO A 55 -5.11 -26.50 10.39
C PRO A 55 -6.09 -26.08 11.49
N ILE A 56 -7.08 -25.25 11.14
CA ILE A 56 -8.10 -24.72 12.07
C ILE A 56 -9.17 -25.77 12.38
N THR A 57 -8.76 -26.89 12.98
CA THR A 57 -9.61 -28.02 13.38
C THR A 57 -9.65 -28.22 14.90
N SER A 58 -8.94 -27.38 15.66
CA SER A 58 -8.93 -27.33 17.12
C SER A 58 -8.93 -25.89 17.63
N ILE A 59 -9.33 -25.70 18.89
CA ILE A 59 -9.27 -24.37 19.55
C ILE A 59 -7.82 -23.91 19.67
N GLU A 60 -6.90 -24.80 20.02
CA GLU A 60 -5.47 -24.49 20.12
C GLU A 60 -4.89 -23.94 18.81
N ASN A 61 -5.18 -24.58 17.67
CA ASN A 61 -4.72 -24.09 16.37
C ASN A 61 -5.41 -22.79 15.96
N LEU A 62 -6.67 -22.58 16.36
CA LEU A 62 -7.37 -21.32 16.14
C LEU A 62 -6.74 -20.19 16.95
N GLU A 63 -6.40 -20.40 18.22
CA GLU A 63 -5.72 -19.43 19.08
C GLU A 63 -4.33 -19.08 18.54
N LEU A 64 -3.57 -20.09 18.10
CA LEU A 64 -2.26 -19.90 17.48
C LEU A 64 -2.37 -19.04 16.21
N ASN A 65 -3.28 -19.37 15.30
CA ASN A 65 -3.47 -18.61 14.07
C ASN A 65 -3.99 -17.20 14.36
N THR A 66 -4.90 -17.03 15.32
CA THR A 66 -5.40 -15.71 15.75
C THR A 66 -4.27 -14.83 16.28
N LEU A 67 -3.34 -15.40 17.06
CA LEU A 67 -2.16 -14.69 17.53
C LEU A 67 -1.30 -14.21 16.36
N TRP A 68 -1.00 -15.09 15.41
CA TRP A 68 -0.15 -14.76 14.26
C TRP A 68 -0.82 -13.79 13.30
N ASP A 69 -2.13 -13.89 13.10
CA ASP A 69 -2.93 -12.87 12.41
C ASP A 69 -2.78 -11.51 13.11
N GLY A 70 -2.86 -11.47 14.44
CA GLY A 70 -2.68 -10.24 15.21
C GLY A 70 -1.28 -9.64 15.09
N ILE A 71 -0.23 -10.48 15.08
CA ILE A 71 1.15 -10.06 14.85
C ILE A 71 1.30 -9.47 13.44
N PHE A 72 0.75 -10.15 12.44
CA PHE A 72 0.71 -9.68 11.05
C PHE A 72 0.00 -8.32 10.93
N HIS A 73 -1.19 -8.18 11.51
CA HIS A 73 -1.92 -6.91 11.57
C HIS A 73 -1.12 -5.80 12.27
N SER A 74 -0.38 -6.14 13.33
CA SER A 74 0.45 -5.17 14.04
C SER A 74 1.59 -4.67 13.15
N ALA A 75 2.20 -5.55 12.34
CA ALA A 75 3.22 -5.15 11.38
C ALA A 75 2.65 -4.24 10.27
N THR A 76 1.46 -4.56 9.74
CA THR A 76 0.80 -3.74 8.72
C THR A 76 0.34 -2.38 9.28
N TYR A 77 -0.12 -2.35 10.53
CA TYR A 77 -0.41 -1.11 11.27
C TYR A 77 0.81 -0.19 11.37
N VAL A 78 1.99 -0.74 11.66
CA VAL A 78 3.23 0.03 11.73
C VAL A 78 3.54 0.73 10.41
N PHE A 79 3.33 0.07 9.25
CA PHE A 79 3.48 0.73 7.94
C PHE A 79 2.57 1.95 7.80
N VAL A 80 1.31 1.85 8.23
CA VAL A 80 0.37 2.99 8.21
C VAL A 80 0.84 4.12 9.12
N VAL A 81 1.28 3.81 10.34
CA VAL A 81 1.79 4.82 11.28
C VAL A 81 3.03 5.53 10.73
N ILE A 82 3.98 4.80 10.15
CA ILE A 82 5.17 5.39 9.52
C ILE A 82 4.77 6.22 8.31
N GLY A 83 3.86 5.73 7.46
CA GLY A 83 3.34 6.48 6.31
C GLY A 83 2.71 7.81 6.73
N LEU A 84 1.90 7.79 7.79
CA LEU A 84 1.28 8.98 8.37
C LEU A 84 2.34 9.93 8.93
N PHE A 85 3.33 9.41 9.64
CA PHE A 85 4.42 10.22 10.16
C PHE A 85 5.22 10.91 9.04
N VAL A 86 5.55 10.19 7.96
CA VAL A 86 6.25 10.74 6.79
C VAL A 86 5.42 11.83 6.12
N LEU A 87 4.11 11.59 5.93
CA LEU A 87 3.18 12.57 5.37
C LEU A 87 3.10 13.83 6.26
N TRP A 88 2.89 13.64 7.57
CA TRP A 88 2.82 14.73 8.54
C TRP A 88 4.11 15.54 8.57
N ARG A 89 5.27 14.89 8.60
CA ARG A 89 6.59 15.55 8.60
C ARG A 89 6.79 16.40 7.35
N ARG A 90 6.28 15.95 6.19
CA ARG A 90 6.36 16.68 4.92
C ARG A 90 5.41 17.87 4.84
N ALA A 91 4.22 17.73 5.41
CA ALA A 91 3.20 18.79 5.46
C ALA A 91 3.43 19.82 6.57
N ARG A 92 4.21 19.49 7.60
CA ARG A 92 4.46 20.39 8.74
C ARG A 92 5.22 21.64 8.29
N GLY A 93 4.57 22.79 8.37
CA GLY A 93 5.16 24.11 8.08
C GLY A 93 5.29 24.45 6.59
N ARG A 94 4.73 23.62 5.69
CA ARG A 94 4.74 23.82 4.23
C ARG A 94 3.36 23.57 3.66
N HIS A 95 2.99 24.27 2.58
CA HIS A 95 1.79 23.92 1.83
C HIS A 95 2.08 22.69 0.96
N LEU A 96 1.26 21.65 1.11
CA LEU A 96 1.44 20.39 0.37
C LEU A 96 0.64 20.44 -0.94
N ARG A 97 1.34 20.30 -2.07
CA ARG A 97 0.73 20.10 -3.39
C ARG A 97 0.27 18.66 -3.51
N TRP A 98 -1.02 18.46 -3.26
CA TRP A 98 -1.68 17.18 -3.44
C TRP A 98 -1.73 16.80 -4.92
N SER A 99 -1.44 15.54 -5.20
CA SER A 99 -1.60 14.94 -6.52
C SER A 99 -2.32 13.63 -6.38
N ASN A 100 -3.56 13.55 -6.87
CA ASN A 100 -4.35 12.33 -6.84
C ASN A 100 -3.63 11.19 -7.56
N ARG A 101 -2.90 11.51 -8.65
CA ARG A 101 -2.08 10.53 -9.37
C ARG A 101 -0.91 10.01 -8.53
N ALA A 102 -0.23 10.89 -7.80
CA ALA A 102 0.86 10.49 -6.93
C ALA A 102 0.34 9.63 -5.77
N LEU A 103 -0.76 10.04 -5.13
CA LEU A 103 -1.39 9.31 -4.04
C LEU A 103 -1.86 7.92 -4.49
N VAL A 104 -2.73 7.84 -5.50
CA VAL A 104 -3.26 6.56 -6.00
C VAL A 104 -2.15 5.69 -6.58
N GLY A 105 -1.23 6.28 -7.34
CA GLY A 105 -0.12 5.53 -7.93
C GLY A 105 0.79 4.90 -6.89
N SER A 106 1.19 5.66 -5.87
CA SER A 106 2.03 5.14 -4.78
C SER A 106 1.30 4.15 -3.88
N LEU A 107 0.00 4.34 -3.62
CA LEU A 107 -0.82 3.38 -2.89
C LEU A 107 -0.90 2.03 -3.63
N LEU A 108 -1.17 2.05 -4.94
CA LEU A 108 -1.19 0.84 -5.77
C LEU A 108 0.17 0.14 -5.83
N VAL A 109 1.26 0.90 -5.87
CA VAL A 109 2.62 0.32 -5.77
C VAL A 109 2.80 -0.40 -4.44
N GLY A 110 2.45 0.24 -3.32
CA GLY A 110 2.57 -0.37 -1.99
C GLY A 110 1.72 -1.63 -1.83
N TRP A 111 0.45 -1.57 -2.25
CA TRP A 111 -0.44 -2.72 -2.18
C TRP A 111 0.04 -3.85 -3.10
N GLY A 112 0.40 -3.54 -4.34
CA GLY A 112 0.95 -4.52 -5.26
C GLY A 112 2.21 -5.20 -4.73
N LEU A 113 3.12 -4.45 -4.10
CA LEU A 113 4.29 -5.01 -3.45
C LEU A 113 3.93 -5.93 -2.29
N PHE A 114 2.97 -5.54 -1.44
CA PHE A 114 2.48 -6.40 -0.37
C PHE A 114 2.01 -7.75 -0.92
N ASN A 115 1.09 -7.75 -1.90
CA ASN A 115 0.55 -8.98 -2.50
C ASN A 115 1.65 -9.86 -3.14
N LEU A 116 2.63 -9.25 -3.80
CA LEU A 116 3.70 -10.01 -4.44
C LEU A 116 4.65 -10.64 -3.42
N VAL A 117 4.99 -9.91 -2.36
CA VAL A 117 5.88 -10.41 -1.30
C VAL A 117 5.20 -11.50 -0.50
N GLU A 118 3.98 -11.25 -0.02
CA GLU A 118 3.17 -12.22 0.72
C GLU A 118 2.91 -13.46 -0.16
N GLY A 119 2.46 -13.29 -1.40
CA GLY A 119 2.15 -14.42 -2.26
C GLY A 119 3.37 -15.25 -2.65
N LEU A 120 4.54 -14.64 -2.87
CA LEU A 120 5.76 -15.40 -3.21
C LEU A 120 6.39 -16.07 -1.99
N ILE A 121 6.44 -15.38 -0.86
CA ILE A 121 7.11 -15.89 0.33
C ILE A 121 6.19 -16.86 1.06
N ASP A 122 4.98 -16.44 1.42
CA ASP A 122 4.11 -17.17 2.33
C ASP A 122 3.36 -18.30 1.60
N HIS A 123 2.83 -18.05 0.40
CA HIS A 123 2.11 -19.08 -0.36
C HIS A 123 3.02 -20.03 -1.14
N GLN A 124 4.02 -19.51 -1.87
CA GLN A 124 4.83 -20.35 -2.76
C GLN A 124 6.06 -20.94 -2.09
N TRP A 125 6.82 -20.13 -1.34
CA TRP A 125 8.10 -20.60 -0.80
C TRP A 125 7.94 -21.34 0.52
N LEU A 126 7.26 -20.72 1.49
CA LEU A 126 7.03 -21.32 2.80
C LEU A 126 5.83 -22.28 2.80
N GLY A 127 4.79 -21.96 2.03
CA GLY A 127 3.53 -22.70 2.04
C GLY A 127 2.89 -22.69 3.43
N VAL A 128 2.99 -21.58 4.15
CA VAL A 128 2.41 -21.40 5.49
C VAL A 128 0.89 -21.34 5.44
N HIS A 129 0.36 -20.84 4.33
CA HIS A 129 -1.05 -20.82 3.95
C HIS A 129 -1.18 -20.62 2.43
N HIS A 130 -2.40 -20.72 1.91
CA HIS A 130 -2.73 -20.39 0.53
C HIS A 130 -3.94 -19.45 0.46
N VAL A 131 -4.09 -18.65 -0.60
CA VAL A 131 -5.09 -17.57 -0.69
C VAL A 131 -6.52 -18.00 -0.39
N ASN A 132 -6.88 -19.24 -0.71
CA ASN A 132 -8.22 -19.77 -0.44
C ASN A 132 -8.14 -21.26 -0.10
N GLU A 133 -8.04 -21.57 1.20
CA GLU A 133 -7.99 -22.94 1.69
C GLU A 133 -9.37 -23.58 1.84
N ARG A 134 -10.45 -22.82 1.61
CA ARG A 134 -11.83 -23.33 1.63
C ARG A 134 -12.19 -24.13 0.39
N VAL A 135 -11.48 -23.93 -0.72
CA VAL A 135 -11.66 -24.74 -1.94
C VAL A 135 -10.80 -26.01 -1.90
N ALA A 136 -11.10 -26.97 -2.79
CA ALA A 136 -10.30 -28.17 -2.92
C ALA A 136 -8.83 -27.85 -3.21
N ARG A 137 -7.91 -28.59 -2.57
CA ARG A 137 -6.45 -28.36 -2.65
C ARG A 137 -5.90 -28.28 -4.07
N ALA A 138 -6.51 -28.99 -5.02
CA ALA A 138 -6.15 -28.94 -6.44
C ALA A 138 -6.26 -27.53 -7.06
N HIS A 139 -7.01 -26.61 -6.43
CA HIS A 139 -7.21 -25.24 -6.90
C HIS A 139 -6.40 -24.18 -6.14
N TRP A 140 -5.69 -24.53 -5.06
CA TRP A 140 -4.95 -23.56 -4.25
C TRP A 140 -3.93 -22.78 -5.08
N PHE A 141 -3.12 -23.49 -5.86
CA PHE A 141 -2.13 -22.88 -6.75
C PHE A 141 -2.76 -21.88 -7.75
N THR A 142 -3.96 -22.16 -8.25
CA THR A 142 -4.65 -21.24 -9.17
C THR A 142 -5.08 -19.95 -8.49
N TRP A 143 -5.53 -20.03 -7.24
CA TRP A 143 -5.86 -18.84 -6.44
C TRP A 143 -4.61 -18.02 -6.11
N ASP A 144 -3.50 -18.66 -5.75
CA ASP A 144 -2.23 -17.97 -5.49
C ASP A 144 -1.72 -17.23 -6.74
N LEU A 145 -1.79 -17.86 -7.91
CA LEU A 145 -1.45 -17.21 -9.17
C LEU A 145 -2.35 -16.02 -9.47
N GLY A 146 -3.65 -16.12 -9.17
CA GLY A 146 -4.59 -15.01 -9.30
C GLY A 146 -4.21 -13.83 -8.40
N PHE A 147 -3.83 -14.12 -7.16
CA PHE A 147 -3.39 -13.10 -6.19
C PHE A 147 -2.07 -12.42 -6.61
N LEU A 148 -1.09 -13.19 -7.09
CA LEU A 148 0.15 -12.65 -7.65
C LEU A 148 -0.09 -11.81 -8.90
N ALA A 149 -0.94 -12.27 -9.81
CA ALA A 149 -1.32 -11.51 -11.01
C ALA A 149 -2.00 -10.19 -10.65
N TRP A 150 -2.86 -10.19 -9.63
CA TRP A 150 -3.51 -8.99 -9.11
C TRP A 150 -2.48 -8.02 -8.49
N GLY A 151 -1.55 -8.54 -7.67
CA GLY A 151 -0.44 -7.76 -7.12
C GLY A 151 0.41 -7.10 -8.20
N LEU A 152 0.78 -7.85 -9.24
CA LEU A 152 1.54 -7.35 -10.39
C LEU A 152 0.76 -6.28 -11.16
N ALA A 153 -0.54 -6.48 -11.38
CA ALA A 153 -1.39 -5.50 -12.06
C ALA A 153 -1.44 -4.16 -11.29
N MET A 154 -1.62 -4.22 -9.97
CA MET A 154 -1.58 -3.02 -9.11
C MET A 154 -0.22 -2.34 -9.16
N LEU A 155 0.88 -3.10 -9.04
CA LEU A 155 2.24 -2.55 -9.09
C LEU A 155 2.51 -1.83 -10.41
N LEU A 156 2.21 -2.46 -11.55
CA LEU A 156 2.43 -1.87 -12.88
C LEU A 156 1.52 -0.66 -13.12
N GLY A 157 0.25 -0.74 -12.74
CA GLY A 157 -0.69 0.38 -12.82
C GLY A 157 -0.27 1.57 -11.96
N GLY A 158 0.22 1.30 -10.75
CA GLY A 158 0.74 2.30 -9.83
C GLY A 158 1.99 3.00 -10.38
N LEU A 159 2.97 2.23 -10.86
CA LEU A 159 4.16 2.75 -11.53
C LEU A 159 3.80 3.61 -12.74
N TRP A 160 2.86 3.16 -13.57
CA TRP A 160 2.39 3.92 -14.73
C TRP A 160 1.77 5.27 -14.35
N LEU A 161 0.97 5.33 -13.28
CA LEU A 161 0.40 6.58 -12.76
C LEU A 161 1.50 7.55 -12.27
N LEU A 162 2.49 7.03 -11.55
CA LEU A 162 3.62 7.82 -11.06
C LEU A 162 4.43 8.41 -12.21
N LEU A 163 4.73 7.62 -13.25
CA LEU A 163 5.44 8.08 -14.46
C LEU A 163 4.72 9.20 -15.22
N ARG A 164 3.37 9.26 -15.13
CA ARG A 164 2.57 10.31 -15.76
C ARG A 164 2.44 11.58 -14.92
N THR A 165 2.87 11.55 -13.65
CA THR A 165 2.77 12.70 -12.75
C THR A 165 3.78 13.80 -13.13
N GLY A 166 4.94 13.44 -13.69
CA GLY A 166 5.98 14.39 -14.14
C GLY A 166 5.78 15.01 -15.53
N ARG A 167 4.79 14.56 -16.32
CA ARG A 167 4.58 15.02 -17.71
C ARG A 167 3.58 16.17 -17.86
N GLY A 168 2.99 16.66 -16.76
CA GLY A 168 1.95 17.71 -16.78
C GLY A 168 2.47 19.16 -16.73
N ALA A 169 3.78 19.37 -16.63
CA ALA A 169 4.41 20.69 -16.58
C ALA A 169 5.24 20.93 -17.86
N ALA A 170 4.60 20.93 -19.03
CA ALA A 170 5.21 21.57 -20.19
C ALA A 170 5.04 23.09 -20.00
N PRO A 171 6.11 23.90 -20.08
CA PRO A 171 5.98 25.35 -20.03
C PRO A 171 5.07 25.78 -21.18
N THR A 172 4.00 26.50 -20.89
CA THR A 172 3.29 27.29 -21.89
C THR A 172 4.28 28.35 -22.36
N ALA A 173 5.08 28.00 -23.36
CA ALA A 173 5.97 28.94 -24.01
C ALA A 173 5.10 30.02 -24.66
N LEU A 174 5.32 31.25 -24.21
CA LEU A 174 4.83 32.49 -24.81
C LEU A 174 4.72 32.39 -26.34
N ARG A 175 3.54 32.66 -26.87
CA ARG A 175 3.42 33.29 -28.18
C ARG A 175 2.70 34.62 -28.01
N ARG A 176 3.51 35.67 -28.25
CA ARG A 176 3.11 37.05 -28.54
C ARG A 176 2.27 37.09 -29.81
#